data_AF-A0A2A4QYI7-F1
#
_entry.id   AF-A0A2A4QYI7-F1
#
_cell.length_a   1.000
_cell.length_b   1.000
_cell.length_c   1.000
_cell.angle_alpha   90.00
_cell.angle_beta   90.00
_cell.angle_gamma   90.00
#
_symmetry.space_group_name_H-M   'P 1'
#
loop_
_entity.id
_entity.type
_entity.pdbx_description
1 polymer ?
#
loop_
_entity_poly.entity_id
_entity_poly.type
_entity_poly.pdbx_seq_one_letter_code
_entity_poly.pdbx_strand_id
1 'polypeptide(L)'
;MSGLSRIFVGILGGFAASSSKVLALDIERLGRFVETGNLNDMHELKVAIYIFTPLLMLLGGLVAWASGEEQRMKLLAIGCAAPALLAPWTVGDINKGAARGEQYSQFSVVTQAYADEFGGNPNQSTFLKGLNALLGLSDINEQKYWVIVGSRKDNQEAEQFAFEINKVDPKIKAFVGKQRAGNEYFPIIVGGKNAYYPLDKAIELRKNAISIPIIPEDSYLSDFPDR
;
A
#
# COMPACT_ATOMS: atom_id res chain seq x y z
N MET A 1 10.58 7.57 -44.61
CA MET A 1 11.60 7.90 -43.56
C MET A 1 12.74 6.87 -43.61
N SER A 2 14.01 7.21 -43.38
CA SER A 2 15.11 6.21 -43.42
C SER A 2 14.99 5.20 -42.26
N GLY A 3 15.41 3.95 -42.45
CA GLY A 3 15.33 2.92 -41.41
C GLY A 3 15.98 3.32 -40.08
N LEU A 4 17.13 4.00 -40.15
CA LEU A 4 17.83 4.54 -38.98
C LEU A 4 17.00 5.59 -38.24
N SER A 5 16.34 6.51 -38.95
CA SER A 5 15.50 7.53 -38.32
C SER A 5 14.30 6.93 -37.57
N ARG A 6 13.75 5.81 -38.04
CA ARG A 6 12.67 5.08 -37.35
C ARG A 6 13.15 4.48 -36.03
N ILE A 7 14.34 3.88 -36.03
CA ILE A 7 14.97 3.32 -34.83
C ILE A 7 15.17 4.41 -33.78
N PHE A 8 15.72 5.58 -34.14
CA PHE A 8 15.91 6.68 -33.20
C PHE A 8 14.60 7.18 -32.57
N VAL A 9 13.53 7.31 -33.36
CA VAL A 9 12.21 7.69 -32.83
C VAL A 9 11.66 6.62 -31.88
N GLY A 10 11.86 5.34 -32.20
CA GLY A 10 11.50 4.23 -31.32
C GLY A 10 12.28 4.20 -30.01
N ILE A 11 13.59 4.46 -30.07
CA ILE A 11 14.45 4.57 -28.89
C ILE A 11 13.98 5.71 -27.98
N LEU A 12 13.61 6.86 -28.56
CA LEU A 12 13.04 7.98 -27.80
C LEU A 12 11.69 7.60 -27.15
N GLY A 13 10.84 6.84 -27.85
CA GLY A 13 9.61 6.29 -27.28
C GLY A 13 9.88 5.35 -26.11
N GLY A 14 10.83 4.43 -26.24
CA GLY A 14 11.23 3.53 -25.16
C GLY A 14 11.89 4.25 -23.99
N PHE A 15 12.67 5.30 -24.25
CA PHE A 15 13.23 6.15 -23.21
C PHE A 15 12.14 6.92 -22.45
N ALA A 16 11.14 7.45 -23.14
CA ALA A 16 10.01 8.13 -22.51
C ALA A 16 9.19 7.17 -21.63
N ALA A 17 8.92 5.95 -22.11
CA ALA A 17 8.27 4.92 -21.31
C ALA A 17 9.09 4.53 -20.07
N SER A 18 10.40 4.36 -20.24
CA SER A 18 11.31 4.06 -19.12
C SER A 18 11.38 5.21 -18.12
N SER A 19 11.43 6.46 -18.58
CA SER A 19 11.45 7.65 -17.71
C SER A 19 10.14 7.80 -16.95
N SER A 20 9.01 7.52 -17.59
CA SER A 20 7.70 7.48 -16.92
C SER A 20 7.67 6.39 -15.83
N LYS A 21 8.28 5.24 -16.08
CA LYS A 21 8.40 4.15 -15.10
C LYS A 21 9.31 4.52 -13.94
N VAL A 22 10.48 5.08 -14.24
CA VAL A 22 11.46 5.61 -13.26
C VAL A 22 10.76 6.66 -12.39
N LEU A 23 10.06 7.63 -12.98
CA LEU A 23 9.33 8.63 -12.21
C LEU A 23 8.25 8.03 -11.31
N ALA A 24 7.52 7.02 -11.78
CA ALA A 24 6.48 6.37 -10.97
C ALA A 24 7.07 5.55 -9.82
N LEU A 25 8.05 4.67 -10.11
CA LEU A 25 8.59 3.72 -9.13
C LEU A 25 9.69 4.31 -8.25
N ASP A 26 10.47 5.26 -8.77
CA ASP A 26 11.65 5.75 -8.06
C ASP A 26 11.29 6.83 -7.06
N ILE A 27 10.17 7.56 -7.19
CA ILE A 27 9.71 8.46 -6.11
C ILE A 27 9.43 7.66 -4.84
N GLU A 28 8.75 6.53 -4.99
CA GLU A 28 8.40 5.63 -3.88
C GLU A 28 9.63 4.93 -3.29
N ARG A 29 10.50 4.40 -4.15
CA ARG A 29 11.72 3.69 -3.71
C ARG A 29 12.78 4.63 -3.15
N LEU A 30 12.93 5.82 -3.70
CA LEU A 30 13.84 6.84 -3.18
C LEU A 30 13.35 7.33 -1.81
N GLY A 31 12.04 7.51 -1.64
CA GLY A 31 11.45 7.78 -0.32
C GLY A 31 11.82 6.69 0.70
N ARG A 32 11.58 5.42 0.35
CA ARG A 32 11.96 4.28 1.20
C ARG A 32 13.46 4.20 1.50
N PHE A 33 14.32 4.46 0.52
CA PHE A 33 15.76 4.48 0.73
C PHE A 33 16.19 5.61 1.69
N VAL A 34 15.62 6.81 1.53
CA VAL A 34 15.90 7.94 2.41
C VAL A 34 15.43 7.66 3.84
N GLU A 35 14.32 6.95 4.00
CA GLU A 35 13.76 6.61 5.32
C GLU A 35 14.48 5.43 6.00
N THR A 36 14.85 4.39 5.25
CA THR A 36 15.39 3.14 5.83
C THR A 36 16.91 3.02 5.76
N GLY A 37 17.57 3.79 4.88
CA GLY A 37 19.02 3.69 4.63
C GLY A 37 19.48 2.33 4.07
N ASN A 38 18.56 1.49 3.57
CA ASN A 38 18.86 0.13 3.16
C ASN A 38 19.58 0.09 1.80
N LEU A 39 20.79 -0.45 1.78
CA LEU A 39 21.62 -0.55 0.56
C LEU A 39 21.04 -1.50 -0.50
N ASN A 40 20.16 -2.43 -0.11
CA ASN A 40 19.50 -3.35 -1.03
C ASN A 40 18.54 -2.62 -1.99
N ASP A 41 17.82 -1.62 -1.50
CA ASP A 41 16.90 -0.81 -2.32
C ASP A 41 17.67 -0.01 -3.37
N MET A 42 18.88 0.45 -3.03
CA MET A 42 19.79 1.11 -3.98
C MET A 42 20.29 0.14 -5.08
N HIS A 43 20.54 -1.13 -4.75
CA HIS A 43 20.96 -2.11 -5.75
C HIS A 43 19.83 -2.40 -6.75
N GLU A 44 18.60 -2.55 -6.28
CA GLU A 44 17.45 -2.74 -7.16
C GLU A 44 17.16 -1.51 -8.03
N LEU A 45 17.30 -0.30 -7.49
CA LEU A 45 17.19 0.94 -8.24
C LEU A 45 18.25 1.02 -9.35
N LYS A 46 19.50 0.63 -9.04
CA LYS A 46 20.58 0.54 -10.05
C LYS A 46 20.25 -0.47 -11.15
N VAL A 47 19.72 -1.64 -10.79
CA VAL A 47 19.30 -2.65 -11.78
C VAL A 47 18.17 -2.12 -12.67
N ALA A 48 17.15 -1.48 -12.06
CA ALA A 48 16.05 -0.83 -12.79
C ALA A 48 16.55 0.17 -13.83
N ILE A 49 17.43 1.08 -13.41
CA ILE A 49 17.90 2.18 -14.26
C ILE A 49 18.91 1.66 -15.28
N TYR A 50 19.95 0.93 -14.87
CA TYR A 50 21.08 0.60 -15.75
C TYR A 50 20.83 -0.61 -16.65
N ILE A 51 19.94 -1.54 -16.28
CA ILE A 51 19.70 -2.76 -17.06
C ILE A 51 18.38 -2.65 -17.83
N PHE A 52 17.28 -2.28 -17.17
CA PHE A 52 15.98 -2.29 -17.86
C PHE A 52 15.78 -1.09 -18.79
N THR A 53 16.29 0.10 -18.47
CA THR A 53 16.20 1.26 -19.37
C THR A 53 16.78 1.00 -20.76
N PRO A 54 18.04 0.55 -20.93
CA PRO A 54 18.58 0.29 -22.27
C PRO A 54 17.83 -0.85 -22.99
N LEU A 55 17.33 -1.85 -22.25
CA LEU A 55 16.56 -2.94 -22.83
C LEU A 55 15.21 -2.46 -23.39
N LEU A 56 14.52 -1.59 -22.65
CA LEU A 56 13.25 -0.97 -23.08
C LEU A 56 13.46 0.02 -24.25
N MET A 57 14.56 0.77 -24.24
CA MET A 57 14.94 1.64 -25.35
C MET A 57 15.20 0.84 -26.64
N LEU A 58 15.95 -0.27 -26.54
CA LEU A 58 16.19 -1.17 -27.67
C LEU A 58 14.91 -1.80 -28.20
N LEU A 59 14.02 -2.24 -27.30
CA LEU A 59 12.72 -2.78 -27.67
C LEU A 59 11.88 -1.75 -28.44
N GLY A 60 11.80 -0.51 -27.94
CA GLY A 60 11.11 0.58 -28.64
C GLY A 60 11.69 0.83 -30.04
N GLY A 61 13.02 0.81 -30.16
CA GLY A 61 13.72 0.93 -31.45
C GLY A 61 13.41 -0.20 -32.43
N LEU A 62 13.44 -1.45 -31.97
CA LEU A 62 13.14 -2.64 -32.78
C LEU A 62 11.70 -2.66 -33.26
N VAL A 63 10.74 -2.33 -32.39
CA VAL A 63 9.32 -2.31 -32.75
C VAL A 63 9.01 -1.17 -33.71
N ALA A 64 9.59 0.02 -33.49
CA ALA A 64 9.45 1.13 -34.43
C ALA A 64 10.04 0.81 -35.81
N TRP A 65 11.19 0.13 -35.85
CA TRP A 65 11.81 -0.33 -37.10
C TRP A 65 10.92 -1.35 -37.83
N ALA A 66 10.41 -2.36 -37.12
CA ALA A 66 9.57 -3.42 -37.67
C ALA A 66 8.19 -2.91 -38.14
N SER A 67 7.66 -1.84 -37.54
CA SER A 67 6.32 -1.32 -37.85
C SER A 67 6.15 -0.83 -39.29
N GLY A 68 7.25 -0.51 -39.99
CA GLY A 68 7.21 0.05 -41.33
C GLY A 68 6.61 1.46 -41.42
N GLU A 69 6.22 2.08 -40.30
CA GLU A 69 5.45 3.31 -40.35
C GLU A 69 6.27 4.54 -40.77
N GLU A 70 5.59 5.51 -41.37
CA GLU A 70 6.21 6.74 -41.91
C GLU A 70 5.97 7.95 -41.00
N GLN A 71 4.85 7.97 -40.28
CA GLN A 71 4.45 9.09 -39.44
C GLN A 71 5.18 9.07 -38.09
N ARG A 72 5.99 10.11 -37.83
CA ARG A 72 6.83 10.23 -36.62
C ARG A 72 6.05 10.08 -35.31
N MET A 73 4.86 10.68 -35.23
CA MET A 73 4.02 10.61 -34.02
C MET A 73 3.50 9.20 -33.76
N LYS A 74 3.11 8.47 -34.82
CA LYS A 74 2.67 7.07 -34.69
C LYS A 74 3.82 6.16 -34.31
N LEU A 75 4.99 6.34 -34.94
CA LEU A 75 6.22 5.62 -34.59
C LEU A 75 6.60 5.82 -33.12
N LEU A 76 6.51 7.05 -32.61
CA LEU A 76 6.78 7.35 -31.21
C LEU A 76 5.77 6.66 -30.28
N ALA A 77 4.47 6.71 -30.61
CA ALA A 77 3.44 6.03 -29.84
C ALA A 77 3.65 4.51 -29.81
N ILE A 78 3.98 3.90 -30.96
CA ILE A 78 4.31 2.47 -31.08
C ILE A 78 5.56 2.13 -30.26
N GLY A 79 6.60 2.95 -30.37
CA GLY A 79 7.86 2.79 -29.62
C GLY A 79 7.71 2.97 -28.12
N CYS A 80 6.69 3.69 -27.66
CA CYS A 80 6.35 3.85 -26.24
C CYS A 80 5.46 2.69 -25.73
N ALA A 81 4.48 2.27 -26.53
CA ALA A 81 3.49 1.27 -26.14
C ALA A 81 4.12 -0.12 -25.86
N ALA A 82 5.02 -0.59 -26.71
CA ALA A 82 5.61 -1.93 -26.53
C ALA A 82 6.46 -2.04 -25.25
N PRO A 83 7.37 -1.10 -24.94
CA PRO A 83 8.05 -1.06 -23.64
C PRO A 83 7.10 -0.90 -22.45
N ALA A 84 6.04 -0.09 -22.59
CA ALA A 84 5.05 0.10 -21.52
C ALA A 84 4.26 -1.18 -21.19
N LEU A 85 4.02 -2.06 -22.17
CA LEU A 85 3.36 -3.36 -21.94
C LEU A 85 4.25 -4.36 -21.21
N LEU A 86 5.58 -4.31 -21.40
CA LEU A 86 6.54 -5.18 -20.71
C LEU A 86 7.04 -4.59 -19.39
N ALA A 87 6.86 -3.29 -19.19
CA ALA A 87 7.25 -2.58 -17.99
C ALA A 87 6.72 -3.24 -16.70
N PRO A 88 5.48 -3.76 -16.60
CA PRO A 88 4.99 -4.44 -15.40
C PRO A 88 5.69 -5.76 -15.08
N TRP A 89 6.22 -6.48 -16.07
CA TRP A 89 6.87 -7.78 -15.86
C TRP A 89 8.34 -7.69 -15.47
N THR A 90 8.98 -6.57 -15.80
CA THR A 90 10.37 -6.28 -15.43
C THR A 90 10.52 -5.79 -13.98
N VAL A 91 9.39 -5.66 -13.28
CA VAL A 91 9.27 -5.33 -11.87
C VAL A 91 9.28 -6.66 -11.10
N GLY A 92 10.45 -7.30 -11.04
CA GLY A 92 10.60 -8.61 -10.40
C GLY A 92 10.17 -8.56 -8.93
N ASP A 93 9.25 -9.46 -8.54
CA ASP A 93 8.88 -9.86 -7.17
C ASP A 93 8.83 -8.76 -6.08
N ILE A 94 8.56 -7.50 -6.45
CA ILE A 94 8.34 -6.39 -5.51
C ILE A 94 7.15 -6.70 -4.57
N ASN A 95 6.26 -7.61 -4.96
CA ASN A 95 5.10 -8.03 -4.18
C ASN A 95 5.43 -8.92 -2.96
N LYS A 96 6.68 -9.32 -2.73
CA LYS A 96 7.06 -10.00 -1.47
C LYS A 96 7.47 -9.04 -0.35
N GLY A 97 7.78 -7.77 -0.67
CA GLY A 97 8.18 -6.76 0.32
C GLY A 97 7.36 -5.46 0.28
N ALA A 98 6.76 -5.10 -0.86
CA ALA A 98 5.95 -3.89 -1.02
C ALA A 98 4.46 -4.09 -0.72
N ALA A 99 4.04 -5.27 -0.26
CA ALA A 99 2.74 -5.45 0.39
C ALA A 99 2.63 -4.69 1.74
N ARG A 100 3.66 -3.94 2.13
CA ARG A 100 3.69 -3.05 3.31
C ARG A 100 3.91 -1.56 2.99
N GLY A 101 4.00 -1.15 1.71
CA GLY A 101 4.68 0.10 1.36
C GLY A 101 3.90 1.26 0.74
N GLU A 102 2.72 1.06 0.12
CA GLU A 102 1.99 2.16 -0.55
C GLU A 102 0.49 2.07 -0.30
N GLN A 103 0.10 2.34 0.93
CA GLN A 103 -0.98 3.29 1.14
C GLN A 103 -0.33 4.65 1.37
N TYR A 104 -0.68 5.59 0.51
CA TYR A 104 -0.68 7.04 0.73
C TYR A 104 0.16 7.56 1.91
N SER A 105 1.16 8.38 1.57
CA SER A 105 1.70 9.41 2.44
C SER A 105 0.57 10.36 2.88
N GLN A 106 -0.10 9.99 3.95
CA GLN A 106 -0.65 10.90 4.94
C GLN A 106 -0.02 10.48 6.25
N PHE A 107 0.68 11.42 6.90
CA PHE A 107 1.29 11.30 8.22
C PHE A 107 0.62 10.26 9.11
N SER A 108 1.14 9.05 9.10
CA SER A 108 0.67 7.95 9.93
C SER A 108 1.59 7.87 11.13
N VAL A 109 1.20 8.54 12.21
CA VAL A 109 1.66 8.21 13.56
C VAL A 109 0.91 6.95 14.01
N VAL A 110 1.08 5.86 13.26
CA VAL A 110 0.62 4.53 13.63
C VAL A 110 1.86 3.66 13.70
N THR A 111 2.35 3.49 14.92
CA THR A 111 3.37 2.50 15.25
C THR A 111 2.80 1.13 14.90
N GLN A 112 3.41 0.41 13.95
CA GLN A 112 3.11 -1.01 13.77
C GLN A 112 3.48 -1.73 15.06
N ALA A 113 2.51 -2.41 15.68
CA ALA A 113 2.78 -3.24 16.84
C ALA A 113 3.61 -4.47 16.41
N TYR A 114 4.60 -4.83 17.23
CA TYR A 114 5.64 -5.84 17.00
C TYR A 114 5.13 -7.30 16.80
N ALA A 115 3.81 -7.54 16.70
CA ALA A 115 3.20 -8.87 16.72
C ALA A 115 2.65 -9.34 15.35
N ASP A 116 2.80 -8.57 14.28
CA ASP A 116 2.12 -8.82 13.00
C ASP A 116 2.98 -9.60 11.98
N GLU A 117 3.91 -10.46 12.43
CA GLU A 117 4.81 -11.21 11.54
C GLU A 117 4.32 -12.61 11.11
N PHE A 118 3.27 -13.18 11.69
CA PHE A 118 2.87 -14.55 11.34
C PHE A 118 1.36 -14.73 11.23
N GLY A 119 0.86 -14.83 9.99
CA GLY A 119 -0.41 -15.49 9.70
C GLY A 119 -1.40 -14.70 8.82
N GLY A 120 -1.05 -14.45 7.56
CA GLY A 120 -1.98 -13.94 6.55
C GLY A 120 -1.82 -14.70 5.24
N ASN A 121 -2.83 -15.47 4.85
CA ASN A 121 -2.86 -16.29 3.63
C ASN A 121 -2.73 -15.38 2.37
N PRO A 122 -1.66 -15.47 1.55
CA PRO A 122 -1.29 -14.39 0.62
C PRO A 122 -1.92 -14.49 -0.78
N ASN A 123 -2.71 -15.52 -1.08
CA ASN A 123 -3.06 -15.83 -2.47
C ASN A 123 -4.56 -15.72 -2.73
N GLN A 124 -5.04 -14.50 -3.01
CA GLN A 124 -5.94 -14.16 -4.13
C GLN A 124 -6.48 -12.73 -3.96
N SER A 125 -6.51 -11.99 -5.07
CA SER A 125 -7.26 -10.74 -5.33
C SER A 125 -6.54 -9.38 -5.35
N THR A 126 -5.25 -9.26 -5.05
CA THR A 126 -4.56 -7.95 -5.11
C THR A 126 -4.52 -7.35 -6.52
N PHE A 127 -4.36 -8.20 -7.55
CA PHE A 127 -4.34 -7.77 -8.95
C PHE A 127 -5.70 -7.24 -9.46
N LEU A 128 -6.79 -7.93 -9.13
CA LEU A 128 -8.15 -7.50 -9.48
C LEU A 128 -8.56 -6.23 -8.75
N LYS A 129 -8.10 -6.05 -7.50
CA LYS A 129 -8.32 -4.82 -6.73
C LYS A 129 -7.61 -3.61 -7.34
N GLY A 130 -6.38 -3.79 -7.83
CA GLY A 130 -5.63 -2.73 -8.53
C GLY A 130 -6.26 -2.32 -9.86
N LEU A 131 -6.73 -3.29 -10.65
CA LEU A 131 -7.40 -3.03 -11.92
C LEU A 131 -8.74 -2.29 -11.74
N ASN A 132 -9.52 -2.65 -10.73
CA ASN A 132 -10.81 -2.02 -10.45
C ASN A 132 -10.68 -0.60 -9.86
N ALA A 133 -9.62 -0.32 -9.10
CA ALA A 133 -9.32 1.03 -8.62
C ALA A 133 -8.92 1.98 -9.76
N LEU A 134 -8.15 1.48 -10.73
CA LEU A 134 -7.69 2.26 -11.89
C LEU A 134 -8.82 2.57 -12.89
N LEU A 135 -9.84 1.71 -12.95
CA LEU A 135 -11.04 1.88 -13.78
C LEU A 135 -12.17 2.66 -13.09
N GLY A 136 -11.99 3.11 -11.84
CA GLY A 136 -13.05 3.79 -11.07
C GLY A 136 -14.26 2.92 -10.77
N LEU A 137 -14.12 1.59 -10.86
CA LEU A 137 -15.19 0.60 -10.67
C LEU A 137 -15.22 0.03 -9.25
N SER A 138 -14.18 0.29 -8.46
CA SER A 138 -14.23 0.04 -7.02
C SER A 138 -14.83 1.25 -6.34
N ASP A 139 -16.02 1.10 -5.75
CA ASP A 139 -16.25 1.73 -4.46
C ASP A 139 -15.09 1.28 -3.59
N ILE A 140 -14.14 2.18 -3.33
CA ILE A 140 -13.10 1.98 -2.35
C ILE A 140 -13.88 1.67 -1.08
N ASN A 141 -14.00 0.39 -0.73
CA ASN A 141 -14.51 -0.02 0.56
C ASN A 141 -13.60 0.71 1.55
N GLU A 142 -14.10 1.84 2.07
CA GLU A 142 -13.36 2.70 2.98
C GLU A 142 -12.82 1.75 4.03
N GLN A 143 -11.50 1.61 4.08
CA GLN A 143 -10.90 0.76 5.10
C GLN A 143 -11.38 1.30 6.43
N LYS A 144 -12.08 0.43 7.14
CA LYS A 144 -12.69 0.76 8.42
C LYS A 144 -11.80 0.18 9.51
N TYR A 145 -11.80 0.85 10.64
CA TYR A 145 -10.93 0.54 11.75
C TYR A 145 -11.75 0.52 13.03
N TRP A 146 -11.37 -0.40 13.92
CA TRP A 146 -11.69 -0.37 15.33
C TRP A 146 -10.63 0.42 16.07
N VAL A 147 -11.06 1.11 17.13
CA VAL A 147 -10.15 1.75 18.07
C VAL A 147 -9.98 0.82 19.26
N ILE A 148 -8.78 0.28 19.43
CA ILE A 148 -8.42 -0.62 20.53
C ILE A 148 -7.71 0.20 21.60
N VAL A 149 -8.24 0.16 22.81
CA VAL A 149 -7.74 0.96 23.97
C VAL A 149 -7.01 0.10 25.00
N GLY A 150 -6.94 -1.21 24.77
CA GLY A 150 -6.21 -2.14 25.61
C GLY A 150 -6.51 -3.57 25.22
N SER A 151 -5.79 -4.50 25.84
CA SER A 151 -6.02 -5.93 25.68
C SER A 151 -5.73 -6.66 27.00
N ARG A 152 -6.44 -7.78 27.25
CA ARG A 152 -6.25 -8.63 28.44
C ARG A 152 -6.29 -10.10 28.02
N LYS A 153 -5.57 -10.97 28.75
CA LYS A 153 -5.59 -12.41 28.47
C LYS A 153 -6.90 -13.08 28.93
N ASP A 154 -7.44 -12.61 30.03
CA ASP A 154 -8.69 -13.13 30.59
C ASP A 154 -9.90 -12.31 30.11
N ASN A 155 -10.97 -13.00 29.72
CA ASN A 155 -12.19 -12.34 29.21
C ASN A 155 -12.92 -11.56 30.30
N GLN A 156 -12.95 -12.06 31.54
CA GLN A 156 -13.63 -11.38 32.65
C GLN A 156 -12.87 -10.09 33.02
N GLU A 157 -11.54 -10.12 33.02
CA GLU A 157 -10.74 -8.91 33.21
C GLU A 157 -10.97 -7.88 32.10
N ALA A 158 -11.05 -8.33 30.85
CA ALA A 158 -11.36 -7.46 29.71
C ALA A 158 -12.74 -6.81 29.85
N GLU A 159 -13.75 -7.59 30.25
CA GLU A 159 -15.13 -7.11 30.47
C GLU A 159 -15.21 -6.13 31.63
N GLN A 160 -14.52 -6.39 32.73
CA GLN A 160 -14.42 -5.48 33.88
C GLN A 160 -13.79 -4.15 33.46
N PHE A 161 -12.68 -4.18 32.71
CA PHE A 161 -12.03 -2.97 32.24
C PHE A 161 -12.92 -2.17 31.27
N ALA A 162 -13.60 -2.84 30.34
CA ALA A 162 -14.59 -2.19 29.47
C ALA A 162 -15.75 -1.56 30.26
N PHE A 163 -16.20 -2.22 31.34
CA PHE A 163 -17.21 -1.69 32.25
C PHE A 163 -16.71 -0.46 33.01
N GLU A 164 -15.47 -0.46 33.51
CA GLU A 164 -14.86 0.69 34.17
C GLU A 164 -14.75 1.90 33.24
N ILE A 165 -14.33 1.69 31.99
CA ILE A 165 -14.30 2.75 30.96
C ILE A 165 -15.70 3.36 30.79
N ASN A 166 -16.73 2.52 30.65
CA ASN A 166 -18.11 2.96 30.49
C ASN A 166 -18.69 3.65 31.73
N LYS A 167 -18.16 3.35 32.92
CA LYS A 167 -18.54 4.01 34.17
C LYS A 167 -17.98 5.44 34.23
N VAL A 168 -16.76 5.65 33.70
CA VAL A 168 -16.12 6.97 33.62
C VAL A 168 -16.75 7.81 32.51
N ASP A 169 -16.92 7.25 31.31
CA ASP A 169 -17.63 7.90 30.20
C ASP A 169 -18.60 6.94 29.49
N PRO A 170 -19.91 6.98 29.80
CA PRO A 170 -20.90 6.13 29.16
C PRO A 170 -21.07 6.37 27.65
N LYS A 171 -20.62 7.52 27.12
CA LYS A 171 -20.77 7.85 25.69
C LYS A 171 -19.80 7.08 24.83
N ILE A 172 -18.65 6.67 25.38
CA ILE A 172 -17.61 5.99 24.61
C ILE A 172 -17.98 4.55 24.26
N LYS A 173 -18.87 3.91 25.03
CA LYS A 173 -19.43 2.57 24.75
C LYS A 173 -18.35 1.52 24.48
N ALA A 174 -17.43 1.34 25.42
CA ALA A 174 -16.42 0.29 25.38
C ALA A 174 -17.05 -1.12 25.41
N PHE A 175 -16.47 -2.07 24.70
CA PHE A 175 -16.85 -3.47 24.70
C PHE A 175 -15.66 -4.37 24.37
N VAL A 176 -15.76 -5.67 24.69
CA VAL A 176 -14.71 -6.65 24.39
C VAL A 176 -14.97 -7.28 23.02
N GLY A 177 -13.95 -7.31 22.17
CA GLY A 177 -13.98 -8.02 20.89
C GLY A 177 -13.47 -9.46 21.00
N LYS A 178 -13.70 -10.26 19.96
CA LYS A 178 -13.18 -11.62 19.85
C LYS A 178 -11.66 -11.65 19.74
N GLN A 179 -11.09 -12.74 20.25
CA GLN A 179 -9.70 -13.07 20.04
C GLN A 179 -9.41 -13.32 18.55
N ARG A 180 -8.30 -12.77 18.07
CA ARG A 180 -7.76 -13.10 16.74
C ARG A 180 -7.11 -14.48 16.81
N ALA A 181 -7.23 -15.27 15.74
CA ALA A 181 -6.56 -16.57 15.68
C ALA A 181 -5.04 -16.40 15.87
N GLY A 182 -4.46 -17.12 16.83
CA GLY A 182 -3.05 -16.98 17.20
C GLY A 182 -2.74 -15.86 18.23
N ASN A 183 -3.75 -15.10 18.67
CA ASN A 183 -3.60 -14.07 19.70
C ASN A 183 -4.45 -14.46 20.94
N GLU A 184 -3.78 -14.68 22.07
CA GLU A 184 -4.42 -15.03 23.34
C GLU A 184 -5.14 -13.85 24.02
N TYR A 185 -4.99 -12.63 23.51
CA TYR A 185 -5.53 -11.44 24.16
C TYR A 185 -6.89 -11.03 23.58
N PHE A 186 -7.82 -10.71 24.47
CA PHE A 186 -9.10 -10.09 24.18
C PHE A 186 -8.92 -8.57 23.99
N PRO A 187 -9.22 -8.00 22.82
CA PRO A 187 -9.15 -6.57 22.60
C PRO A 187 -10.33 -5.84 23.26
N ILE A 188 -10.05 -4.72 23.92
CA ILE A 188 -11.08 -3.79 24.40
C ILE A 188 -11.24 -2.69 23.34
N ILE A 189 -12.43 -2.61 22.74
CA ILE A 189 -12.79 -1.73 21.62
C ILE A 189 -13.70 -0.61 22.11
N VAL A 190 -13.56 0.60 21.57
CA VAL A 190 -14.41 1.76 21.90
C VAL A 190 -15.23 2.28 20.71
N GLY A 191 -16.28 3.04 21.00
CA GLY A 191 -17.23 3.63 20.05
C GLY A 191 -18.57 2.89 19.94
N GLY A 192 -18.71 1.77 20.64
CA GLY A 192 -19.88 0.89 20.60
C GLY A 192 -19.83 -0.15 19.49
N LYS A 193 -20.78 -1.09 19.51
CA LYS A 193 -20.76 -2.27 18.63
C LYS A 193 -20.60 -1.90 17.15
N ASN A 194 -21.13 -0.77 16.68
CA ASN A 194 -21.06 -0.39 15.26
C ASN A 194 -19.89 0.56 14.90
N ALA A 195 -18.90 0.73 15.79
CA ALA A 195 -17.78 1.65 15.60
C ALA A 195 -16.67 1.16 14.66
N TYR A 196 -17.07 0.55 13.55
CA TYR A 196 -16.15 0.22 12.46
C TYR A 196 -16.15 1.40 11.48
N TYR A 197 -15.26 2.35 11.75
CA TYR A 197 -15.28 3.67 11.12
C TYR A 197 -14.14 3.87 10.12
N PRO A 198 -14.31 4.72 9.09
CA PRO A 198 -13.22 5.17 8.25
C PRO A 198 -12.09 5.81 9.07
N LEU A 199 -10.87 5.81 8.51
CA LEU A 199 -9.65 6.24 9.19
C LEU A 199 -9.79 7.56 9.96
N ASP A 200 -10.30 8.61 9.31
CA ASP A 200 -10.42 9.94 9.92
C ASP A 200 -11.27 9.94 11.20
N LYS A 201 -12.42 9.25 11.15
CA LYS A 201 -13.32 9.11 12.29
C LYS A 201 -12.74 8.21 13.37
N ALA A 202 -11.99 7.17 13.00
CA ALA A 202 -11.32 6.30 13.96
C ALA A 202 -10.18 7.04 14.69
N ILE A 203 -9.44 7.91 13.99
CA ILE A 203 -8.41 8.78 14.60
C ILE A 203 -9.05 9.77 15.58
N GLU A 204 -10.15 10.41 15.21
CA GLU A 204 -10.89 11.32 16.09
C GLU A 204 -11.40 10.58 17.34
N LEU A 205 -12.00 9.41 17.15
CA LEU A 205 -12.47 8.58 18.25
C LEU A 205 -11.32 8.16 19.18
N ARG A 206 -10.16 7.79 18.63
CA ARG A 206 -8.95 7.47 19.42
C ARG A 206 -8.49 8.68 20.24
N LYS A 207 -8.39 9.86 19.63
CA LYS A 207 -8.01 11.11 20.34
C LYS A 207 -8.98 11.43 21.48
N ASN A 208 -10.27 11.21 21.28
CA ASN A 208 -11.26 11.38 22.32
C ASN A 208 -11.11 10.30 23.41
N ALA A 209 -10.82 9.06 23.04
CA ALA A 209 -10.64 7.96 23.98
C ALA A 209 -9.44 8.16 24.92
N ILE A 210 -8.28 8.55 24.40
CA ILE A 210 -7.07 8.78 25.23
C ILE A 210 -7.22 9.96 26.21
N SER A 211 -8.22 10.83 26.02
CA SER A 211 -8.50 11.90 26.97
C SER A 211 -9.15 11.41 28.27
N ILE A 212 -9.62 10.15 28.30
CA ILE A 212 -10.18 9.51 29.48
C ILE A 212 -9.02 8.97 30.34
N PRO A 213 -8.86 9.37 31.62
CA PRO A 213 -7.69 9.06 32.43
C PRO A 213 -7.34 7.58 32.62
N ILE A 214 -8.33 6.69 32.50
CA ILE A 214 -8.14 5.23 32.67
C ILE A 214 -7.63 4.55 31.38
N ILE A 215 -7.73 5.22 30.23
CA ILE A 215 -7.31 4.69 28.95
C ILE A 215 -5.82 5.01 28.73
N PRO A 216 -4.98 4.00 28.46
CA PRO A 216 -3.57 4.23 28.21
C PRO A 216 -3.32 4.91 26.85
N GLU A 217 -2.20 5.63 26.75
CA GLU A 217 -1.82 6.39 25.54
C GLU A 217 -1.48 5.48 24.33
N ASP A 218 -1.17 4.21 24.59
CA ASP A 218 -0.79 3.20 23.59
C ASP A 218 -1.99 2.60 22.82
N SER A 219 -3.18 3.20 22.94
CA SER A 219 -4.33 2.87 22.08
C SER A 219 -3.94 2.89 20.60
N TYR A 220 -4.51 1.98 19.80
CA TYR A 220 -4.16 1.81 18.38
C TYR A 220 -5.38 1.47 17.52
N LEU A 221 -5.20 1.52 16.20
CA LEU A 221 -6.24 1.22 15.22
C LEU A 221 -6.05 -0.20 14.68
N SER A 222 -7.13 -0.95 14.51
CA SER A 222 -7.11 -2.29 13.93
C SER A 222 -8.17 -2.44 12.85
N ASP A 223 -7.79 -3.04 11.72
CA ASP A 223 -8.65 -3.33 10.56
C ASP A 223 -9.33 -4.72 10.66
N PHE A 224 -9.20 -5.42 11.79
CA PHE A 224 -9.74 -6.76 11.94
C PHE A 224 -11.28 -6.72 12.03
N PRO A 225 -12.03 -7.28 11.06
CA PRO A 225 -13.48 -7.07 10.96
C PRO A 225 -14.29 -7.92 11.94
N ASP A 226 -13.71 -9.00 12.44
CA ASP A 226 -14.42 -9.93 13.31
C ASP A 226 -14.49 -9.40 14.75
N ARG A 227 -15.70 -9.01 15.12
CA ARG A 227 -16.10 -8.70 16.50
C ARG A 227 -16.17 -9.94 17.34
#